data_AF-A0A3B9DGC3-F1
#
_entry.id   AF-A0A3B9DGC3-F1
#
_cell.length_a   1.000
_cell.length_b   1.000
_cell.length_c   1.000
_cell.angle_alpha   90.00
_cell.angle_beta   90.00
_cell.angle_gamma   90.00
#
_symmetry.space_group_name_H-M   'P 1'
#
loop_
_entity.id
_entity.type
_entity.pdbx_description
1 polymer ?
#
loop_
_entity_poly.entity_id
_entity_poly.type
_entity_poly.pdbx_seq_one_letter_code
_entity_poly.pdbx_strand_id
1 'polypeptide(L)'
;LPQIGRDYAAALAGKIVIDCGNPRADRDGPMANDAIARGTGIASAEYLPGTRLVRAFNAISSAEVSGEAHRSGELIGVPIAGDDEEAVRTVVQLVRDVGFDPVIVGGLERAREFDRGTEVYVRGLTAVELRAALNL
;
A
#
# COMPACT_ATOMS: atom_id res chain seq x y z
N LEU A 1 -7.23 -9.73 7.65
CA LEU A 1 -7.61 -8.32 7.84
C LEU A 1 -8.94 -8.14 8.61
N PRO A 2 -10.07 -8.78 8.25
CA PRO A 2 -11.35 -8.51 8.91
C PRO A 2 -11.37 -8.80 10.41
N GLN A 3 -10.67 -9.85 10.85
CA GLN A 3 -10.53 -10.14 12.28
C GLN A 3 -9.79 -9.01 13.01
N ILE A 4 -8.71 -8.48 12.45
CA ILE A 4 -7.98 -7.33 13.03
C ILE A 4 -8.91 -6.11 13.14
N GLY A 5 -9.68 -5.82 12.09
CA GLY A 5 -10.63 -4.71 12.11
C GLY A 5 -11.70 -4.85 13.18
N ARG A 6 -12.18 -6.07 13.47
CA ARG A 6 -13.13 -6.33 14.57
C ARG A 6 -12.46 -6.26 15.93
N ASP A 7 -11.38 -6.99 16.11
CA ASP A 7 -10.74 -7.20 17.42
C ASP A 7 -10.07 -5.91 17.94
N TYR A 8 -9.63 -5.03 17.03
CA TYR A 8 -8.92 -3.79 17.35
C TYR A 8 -9.65 -2.51 16.91
N ALA A 9 -10.95 -2.59 16.58
CA ALA A 9 -11.74 -1.45 16.07
C ALA A 9 -11.54 -0.17 16.89
N ALA A 10 -11.66 -0.27 18.22
CA ALA A 10 -11.53 0.87 19.13
C ALA A 10 -10.11 1.45 19.16
N ALA A 11 -9.08 0.61 19.02
CA ALA A 11 -7.69 1.07 19.02
C ALA A 11 -7.29 1.72 17.69
N LEU A 12 -7.90 1.29 16.59
CA LEU A 12 -7.62 1.78 15.23
C LEU A 12 -8.47 3.00 14.84
N ALA A 13 -9.56 3.27 15.56
CA ALA A 13 -10.47 4.39 15.27
C ALA A 13 -9.74 5.73 15.16
N GLY A 14 -9.93 6.41 14.02
CA GLY A 14 -9.32 7.70 13.68
C GLY A 14 -7.81 7.67 13.43
N LYS A 15 -7.16 6.50 13.49
CA LYS A 15 -5.73 6.36 13.26
C LYS A 15 -5.42 6.26 11.78
N ILE A 16 -4.24 6.75 11.41
CA ILE A 16 -3.63 6.42 10.13
C ILE A 16 -3.20 4.96 10.21
N VAL A 17 -3.76 4.14 9.33
CA VAL A 17 -3.42 2.72 9.22
C VAL A 17 -2.81 2.50 7.85
N ILE A 18 -1.58 1.99 7.83
CA ILE A 18 -0.88 1.65 6.60
C ILE A 18 -1.10 0.16 6.34
N ASP A 19 -1.79 -0.17 5.25
CA ASP A 19 -1.96 -1.56 4.84
C ASP A 19 -0.90 -1.96 3.81
N CYS A 20 0.08 -2.74 4.27
CA CYS A 20 1.14 -3.34 3.47
C CYS A 20 0.77 -4.74 2.93
N GLY A 21 -0.48 -5.15 3.09
CA GLY A 21 -0.95 -6.51 2.82
C GLY A 21 -1.03 -6.87 1.34
N ASN A 22 -0.82 -8.15 1.06
CA ASN A 22 -1.08 -8.75 -0.24
C ASN A 22 -1.95 -9.99 -0.02
N PRO A 23 -3.27 -9.93 -0.26
CA PRO A 23 -4.15 -11.07 -0.05
C PRO A 23 -3.75 -12.23 -0.97
N ARG A 24 -3.73 -13.45 -0.43
CA ARG A 24 -3.50 -14.65 -1.22
C ARG A 24 -4.56 -15.71 -0.93
N ALA A 25 -5.26 -16.15 -1.97
CA ALA A 25 -6.31 -17.15 -1.88
C ALA A 25 -5.84 -18.48 -1.28
N ASP A 26 -4.57 -18.84 -1.50
CA ASP A 26 -3.92 -20.06 -0.98
C ASP A 26 -3.53 -19.97 0.50
N ARG A 27 -3.66 -18.79 1.14
CA ARG A 27 -3.24 -18.57 2.54
C ARG A 27 -4.34 -17.98 3.42
N ASP A 28 -5.06 -16.99 2.90
CA ASP A 28 -5.89 -16.09 3.70
C ASP A 28 -7.38 -16.42 3.64
N GLY A 29 -7.73 -17.52 2.98
CA GLY A 29 -9.10 -18.04 2.90
C GLY A 29 -10.05 -17.13 2.09
N PRO A 30 -11.37 -17.23 2.33
CA PRO A 30 -12.39 -16.57 1.52
C PRO A 30 -12.24 -15.05 1.40
N MET A 31 -11.72 -14.39 2.45
CA MET A 31 -11.50 -12.94 2.44
C MET A 31 -10.54 -12.50 1.34
N ALA A 32 -9.48 -13.27 1.07
CA ALA A 32 -8.55 -12.90 0.00
C ALA A 32 -9.21 -12.98 -1.38
N ASN A 33 -10.09 -13.95 -1.62
CA ASN A 33 -10.81 -14.03 -2.89
C ASN A 33 -11.67 -12.77 -3.11
N ASP A 34 -12.37 -12.33 -2.07
CA ASP A 34 -13.17 -11.11 -2.09
C ASP A 34 -12.29 -9.86 -2.33
N ALA A 35 -11.21 -9.72 -1.58
CA ALA A 35 -10.27 -8.60 -1.73
C ALA A 35 -9.62 -8.53 -3.11
N ILE A 36 -9.22 -9.67 -3.68
CA ILE A 36 -8.64 -9.75 -5.03
C ILE A 36 -9.68 -9.36 -6.09
N ALA A 37 -10.92 -9.84 -5.96
CA ALA A 37 -11.98 -9.55 -6.92
C ALA A 37 -12.33 -8.05 -6.95
N ARG A 38 -12.42 -7.41 -5.77
CA ARG A 38 -12.85 -6.02 -5.63
C ARG A 38 -11.72 -5.01 -5.77
N GLY A 39 -10.47 -5.42 -5.53
CA GLY A 39 -9.31 -4.55 -5.39
C GLY A 39 -9.02 -4.27 -3.92
N THR A 40 -7.74 -4.34 -3.54
CA THR A 40 -7.35 -4.35 -2.13
C THR A 40 -7.69 -3.08 -1.36
N GLY A 41 -7.60 -1.90 -1.98
CA GLY A 41 -7.90 -0.63 -1.29
C GLY A 41 -9.36 -0.56 -0.84
N ILE A 42 -10.29 -0.87 -1.76
CA ILE A 42 -11.73 -0.91 -1.47
C ILE A 42 -12.06 -1.97 -0.41
N ALA A 43 -11.57 -3.19 -0.59
CA ALA A 43 -11.85 -4.27 0.36
C ALA A 43 -11.26 -3.99 1.76
N SER A 44 -10.04 -3.44 1.82
CA SER A 44 -9.38 -3.14 3.10
C SER A 44 -10.06 -2.01 3.85
N ALA A 45 -10.61 -1.01 3.15
CA ALA A 45 -11.40 0.06 3.77
C ALA A 45 -12.63 -0.47 4.51
N GLU A 46 -13.31 -1.46 3.92
CA GLU A 46 -14.45 -2.12 4.57
C GLU A 46 -14.03 -3.01 5.75
N TYR A 47 -12.86 -3.64 5.65
CA TYR A 47 -12.35 -4.49 6.73
C TYR A 47 -11.77 -3.68 7.89
N LEU A 48 -11.41 -2.41 7.70
CA LEU A 48 -10.83 -1.52 8.70
C LEU A 48 -11.64 -0.23 8.83
N PRO A 49 -12.95 -0.32 9.15
CA PRO A 49 -13.82 0.85 9.18
C PRO A 49 -13.38 1.83 10.27
N GLY A 50 -13.59 3.13 10.00
CA GLY A 50 -13.24 4.20 10.93
C GLY A 50 -11.74 4.50 11.02
N THR A 51 -10.91 3.87 10.20
CA THR A 51 -9.48 4.22 10.05
C THR A 51 -9.28 5.26 8.95
N ARG A 52 -8.15 5.95 9.00
CA ARG A 52 -7.64 6.79 7.91
C ARG A 52 -6.68 5.93 7.08
N LEU A 53 -7.24 5.04 6.27
CA LEU A 53 -6.51 3.97 5.60
C LEU A 53 -5.64 4.52 4.46
N VAL A 54 -4.40 4.04 4.39
CA VAL A 54 -3.47 4.28 3.28
C VAL A 54 -2.86 2.95 2.84
N ARG A 55 -2.91 2.65 1.53
CA ARG A 55 -2.22 1.52 0.91
C ARG A 55 -0.82 1.98 0.52
N ALA A 56 0.20 1.36 1.09
CA ALA A 56 1.60 1.61 0.76
C ALA A 56 2.46 0.39 1.17
N PHE A 57 3.70 0.34 0.70
CA PHE A 57 4.69 -0.72 1.01
C PHE A 57 4.30 -2.17 0.63
N ASN A 58 3.11 -2.43 0.08
CA ASN A 58 2.75 -3.79 -0.37
C ASN A 58 3.51 -4.19 -1.65
N ALA A 59 3.94 -3.22 -2.47
CA ALA A 59 4.62 -3.43 -3.75
C ALA A 59 6.16 -3.40 -3.68
N ILE A 60 6.72 -3.38 -2.47
CA ILE A 60 8.17 -3.48 -2.20
C ILE A 60 8.43 -4.69 -1.30
N SER A 61 9.49 -5.45 -1.57
CA SER A 61 9.88 -6.61 -0.76
C SER A 61 10.65 -6.21 0.49
N SER A 62 10.63 -7.08 1.51
CA SER A 62 11.46 -6.89 2.72
C SER A 62 12.97 -6.87 2.42
N ALA A 63 13.39 -7.57 1.36
CA ALA A 63 14.78 -7.56 0.91
C ALA A 63 15.17 -6.18 0.34
N GLU A 64 14.33 -5.58 -0.50
CA GLU A 64 14.54 -4.21 -0.98
C GLU A 64 14.49 -3.21 0.18
N VAL A 65 13.53 -3.34 1.11
CA VAL A 65 13.50 -2.48 2.30
C VAL A 65 14.82 -2.54 3.09
N SER A 66 15.44 -3.71 3.20
CA SER A 66 16.67 -3.89 3.98
C SER A 66 17.94 -3.52 3.21
N GLY A 67 17.94 -3.69 1.88
CA GLY A 67 19.13 -3.56 1.04
C GLY A 67 19.20 -2.28 0.20
N GLU A 68 18.06 -1.67 -0.09
CA GLU A 68 17.95 -0.57 -1.06
C GLU A 68 17.50 0.76 -0.43
N ALA A 69 17.16 0.76 0.86
CA ALA A 69 16.86 1.98 1.60
C ALA A 69 18.05 2.96 1.54
N HIS A 70 17.77 4.22 1.21
CA HIS A 70 18.78 5.28 1.09
C HIS A 70 19.90 4.98 0.08
N ARG A 71 19.65 4.13 -0.92
CA ARG A 71 20.64 3.85 -1.96
C ARG A 71 21.09 5.13 -2.67
N SER A 72 22.32 5.13 -3.17
CA SER A 72 22.82 6.22 -4.01
C SER A 72 22.13 6.22 -5.38
N GLY A 73 21.85 7.41 -5.93
CA GLY A 73 21.20 7.56 -7.22
C GLY A 73 19.67 7.64 -7.11
N GLU A 74 18.96 7.12 -8.10
CA GLU A 74 17.49 7.14 -8.12
C GLU A 74 16.93 6.14 -7.11
N LEU A 75 16.05 6.59 -6.20
CA LEU A 75 15.43 5.72 -5.20
C LEU A 75 14.31 4.85 -5.80
N ILE A 76 14.06 3.70 -5.18
CA ILE A 76 12.90 2.86 -5.51
C ILE A 76 11.61 3.64 -5.19
N GLY A 77 10.66 3.58 -6.12
CA GLY A 77 9.34 4.15 -5.98
C GLY A 77 8.45 3.30 -5.06
N VAL A 78 7.77 3.93 -4.10
CA VAL A 78 6.74 3.26 -3.29
C VAL A 78 5.38 3.85 -3.66
N PRO A 79 4.47 3.07 -4.29
CA PRO A 79 3.15 3.56 -4.63
C PRO A 79 2.30 3.76 -3.36
N ILE A 80 1.53 4.84 -3.34
CA ILE A 80 0.67 5.25 -2.22
C ILE A 80 -0.72 5.55 -2.76
N ALA A 81 -1.73 4.96 -2.14
CA ALA A 81 -3.14 5.30 -2.39
C ALA A 81 -3.90 5.51 -1.07
N GLY A 82 -4.77 6.51 -1.03
CA GLY A 82 -5.57 6.83 0.16
C GLY A 82 -6.52 8.01 -0.09
N ASP A 83 -7.65 8.00 0.60
CA ASP A 83 -8.72 9.00 0.41
C ASP A 83 -8.59 10.21 1.35
N ASP A 84 -7.80 10.08 2.42
CA ASP A 84 -7.52 11.14 3.37
C ASP A 84 -6.17 11.80 3.05
N GLU A 85 -6.21 13.05 2.58
CA GLU A 85 -5.00 13.75 2.13
C GLU A 85 -3.95 13.97 3.23
N GLU A 86 -4.35 14.19 4.49
CA GLU A 86 -3.40 14.39 5.58
C GLU A 86 -2.77 13.05 6.00
N ALA A 87 -3.53 11.97 5.98
CA ALA A 87 -2.99 10.62 6.16
C ALA A 87 -1.98 10.28 5.05
N VAL A 88 -2.33 10.55 3.79
CA VAL A 88 -1.43 10.36 2.63
C VAL A 88 -0.16 11.19 2.80
N ARG A 89 -0.26 12.48 3.16
CA ARG A 89 0.93 13.33 3.42
C ARG A 89 1.84 12.76 4.50
N THR A 90 1.27 12.22 5.58
CA THR A 90 2.03 11.58 6.66
C THR A 90 2.78 10.35 6.15
N VAL A 91 2.12 9.50 5.37
CA VAL A 91 2.74 8.28 4.81
C VAL A 91 3.78 8.61 3.74
N VAL A 92 3.55 9.65 2.93
CA VAL A 92 4.55 10.20 1.99
C VAL A 92 5.83 10.59 2.73
N GLN A 93 5.72 11.27 3.87
CA GLN A 93 6.89 11.62 4.67
C GLN A 93 7.57 10.37 5.24
N LEU A 94 6.81 9.42 5.77
CA LEU A 94 7.37 8.16 6.26
C LEU A 94 8.15 7.40 5.18
N VAL A 95 7.63 7.31 3.95
CA VAL A 95 8.34 6.66 2.83
C VAL A 95 9.69 7.33 2.57
N ARG A 96 9.75 8.66 2.60
CA ARG A 96 11.01 9.41 2.45
C ARG A 96 11.96 9.14 3.61
N ASP A 97 11.45 9.12 4.83
CA ASP A 97 12.25 8.88 6.03
C ASP A 97 12.84 7.47 6.05
N VAL A 98 12.12 6.48 5.49
CA VAL A 98 12.60 5.10 5.30
C VAL A 98 13.63 5.00 4.16
N GLY A 99 13.79 6.04 3.34
CA GLY A 99 14.81 6.11 2.29
C GLY A 99 14.33 5.69 0.90
N PHE A 100 13.03 5.83 0.62
CA PHE A 100 12.41 5.56 -0.67
C PHE A 100 11.73 6.80 -1.24
N ASP A 101 11.33 6.75 -2.52
CA ASP A 101 10.64 7.86 -3.18
C ASP A 101 9.12 7.58 -3.29
N PRO A 102 8.26 8.35 -2.62
CA PRO A 102 6.82 8.13 -2.65
C PRO A 102 6.19 8.52 -4.00
N VAL A 103 5.33 7.64 -4.52
CA VAL A 103 4.52 7.89 -5.72
C VAL A 103 3.05 7.85 -5.35
N ILE A 104 2.40 9.02 -5.30
CA ILE A 104 0.97 9.12 -5.02
C ILE A 104 0.20 8.69 -6.26
N VAL A 105 -0.54 7.59 -6.15
CA VAL A 105 -1.32 7.00 -7.25
C VAL A 105 -2.73 7.59 -7.29
N GLY A 106 -3.33 7.89 -6.13
CA GLY A 106 -4.69 8.44 -6.04
C GLY A 106 -5.44 7.92 -4.82
N GLY A 107 -6.77 7.79 -4.94
CA GLY A 107 -7.61 7.22 -3.89
C GLY A 107 -7.49 5.69 -3.80
N LEU A 108 -8.14 5.12 -2.78
CA LEU A 108 -8.12 3.67 -2.51
C LEU A 108 -8.67 2.82 -3.67
N GLU A 109 -9.50 3.38 -4.54
CA GLU A 109 -9.98 2.74 -5.76
C GLU A 109 -8.85 2.38 -6.73
N ARG A 110 -7.79 3.18 -6.76
CA ARG A 110 -6.60 2.97 -7.60
C ARG A 110 -5.56 2.06 -6.97
N ALA A 111 -5.73 1.68 -5.69
CA ALA A 111 -4.75 0.83 -4.99
C ALA A 111 -4.53 -0.52 -5.70
N ARG A 112 -5.52 -0.99 -6.45
CA ARG A 112 -5.41 -2.23 -7.23
C ARG A 112 -4.37 -2.20 -8.34
N GLU A 113 -3.97 -1.01 -8.79
CA GLU A 113 -2.99 -0.84 -9.86
C GLU A 113 -1.58 -1.28 -9.43
N PHE A 114 -1.33 -1.40 -8.12
CA PHE A 114 -0.09 -1.92 -7.55
C PHE A 114 -0.30 -3.15 -6.64
N ASP A 115 -1.39 -3.89 -6.87
CA ASP A 115 -1.63 -5.17 -6.20
C ASP A 115 -0.68 -6.28 -6.67
N ARG A 116 -0.56 -7.33 -5.86
CA ARG A 116 0.16 -8.55 -6.24
C ARG A 116 -0.30 -9.06 -7.61
N GLY A 117 0.66 -9.24 -8.52
CA GLY A 117 0.43 -9.73 -9.88
C GLY A 117 0.34 -8.64 -10.94
N THR A 118 0.37 -7.37 -10.54
CA THR A 118 0.52 -6.22 -11.47
C THR A 118 1.96 -6.09 -11.95
N GLU A 119 2.17 -5.29 -12.99
CA GLU A 119 3.49 -5.10 -13.59
C GLU A 119 4.49 -4.34 -12.69
N VAL A 120 3.99 -3.62 -11.68
CA VAL A 120 4.77 -2.81 -10.75
C VAL A 120 5.05 -3.50 -9.40
N TYR A 121 4.43 -4.65 -9.15
CA TYR A 121 4.55 -5.37 -7.88
C TYR A 121 5.94 -6.00 -7.70
N VAL A 122 6.71 -5.53 -6.71
CA VAL A 122 8.01 -6.09 -6.28
C VAL A 122 9.00 -6.17 -7.44
N ARG A 123 9.19 -5.02 -8.10
CA ARG A 123 10.06 -4.90 -9.28
C ARG A 123 11.25 -3.97 -9.07
N GLY A 124 11.32 -3.27 -7.93
CA GLY A 124 12.38 -2.31 -7.65
C GLY A 124 12.43 -1.11 -8.60
N LEU A 125 11.30 -0.77 -9.24
CA LEU A 125 11.21 0.36 -10.16
C LEU A 125 11.60 1.66 -9.46
N THR A 126 12.31 2.54 -10.14
CA THR A 126 12.49 3.92 -9.68
C THR A 126 11.14 4.64 -9.65
N ALA A 127 11.07 5.78 -8.96
CA ALA A 127 9.84 6.55 -8.95
C ALA A 127 9.45 7.09 -10.35
N VAL A 128 10.43 7.30 -11.24
CA VAL A 128 10.18 7.69 -12.64
C VAL A 128 9.57 6.52 -13.41
N GLU A 129 10.17 5.33 -13.31
CA GLU A 129 9.68 4.11 -13.95
C GLU A 129 8.29 3.73 -13.42
N LEU A 130 8.06 3.87 -12.12
CA LEU A 130 6.78 3.56 -11.48
C LEU A 130 5.67 4.50 -11.96
N ARG A 131 5.93 5.81 -12.09
CA ARG A 131 4.96 6.76 -12.65
C ARG A 131 4.63 6.43 -14.10
N ALA A 132 5.65 6.10 -14.90
CA ALA A 132 5.44 5.69 -16.29
C ALA A 132 4.57 4.43 -16.40
N ALA A 133 4.83 3.42 -15.58
CA ALA A 133 4.05 2.18 -15.56
C ALA A 133 2.60 2.39 -15.10
N LEU A 134 2.35 3.34 -14.20
CA LEU A 134 1.02 3.66 -13.67
C LEU A 134 0.27 4.76 -14.46
N ASN A 135 0.84 5.22 -15.58
CA ASN A 135 0.31 6.33 -16.40
C ASN A 135 0.03 7.61 -15.56
N LEU A 136 1.00 7.99 -14.72
CA LEU A 136 0.98 9.18 -13.86
C LEU A 136 1.83 10.33 -14.42
#